data_AF-A0A257NHM6-F1
#
_entry.id   AF-A0A257NHM6-F1
#
_cell.length_a   1.000
_cell.length_b   1.000
_cell.length_c   1.000
_cell.angle_alpha   90.00
_cell.angle_beta   90.00
_cell.angle_gamma   90.00
#
_symmetry.space_group_name_H-M   'P 1'
#
loop_
_entity.id
_entity.type
_entity.pdbx_description
1 polymer ?
#
loop_
_entity_poly.entity_id
_entity_poly.type
_entity_poly.pdbx_seq_one_letter_code
_entity_poly.pdbx_strand_id
1 'polypeptide(L)'
;YFPEKGEAHQVSQLLLSGTHEPDVVIDVSRTIDTKVKSVLAHASQIAGDADGIRDVVYGRAEQAGRPVGLGFGEAFRSVELSF
;
A
#
# COMPACT_ATOMS: atom_id res chain seq x y z
N TYR A 1 23.42 -7.64 -12.41
CA TYR A 1 22.88 -7.88 -13.76
C TYR A 1 23.15 -9.33 -14.11
N PHE A 2 22.11 -10.11 -14.41
CA PHE A 2 22.18 -11.55 -14.69
C PHE A 2 21.86 -11.78 -16.17
N PRO A 3 22.81 -11.53 -17.09
CA PRO A 3 22.56 -11.55 -18.52
C PRO A 3 22.04 -12.90 -19.04
N GLU A 4 22.35 -13.99 -18.33
CA GLU A 4 21.85 -15.33 -18.65
C GLU A 4 20.35 -15.51 -18.36
N LYS A 5 19.71 -14.55 -17.70
CA LYS A 5 18.28 -14.59 -17.32
C LYS A 5 17.38 -13.79 -18.27
N GLY A 6 17.93 -13.22 -19.34
CA GLY A 6 17.19 -12.48 -20.36
C GLY A 6 17.60 -11.00 -20.44
N GLU A 7 16.97 -10.29 -21.36
CA GLU A 7 17.20 -8.87 -21.61
C GLU A 7 16.89 -8.00 -20.39
N ALA A 8 17.62 -6.90 -20.25
CA ALA A 8 17.37 -5.93 -19.19
C ALA A 8 15.96 -5.33 -19.35
N HIS A 9 15.16 -5.40 -18.29
CA HIS A 9 13.87 -4.70 -18.23
C HIS A 9 14.02 -3.38 -17.49
N GLN A 10 13.52 -2.31 -18.10
CA GLN A 10 13.49 -0.98 -17.50
C GLN A 10 12.06 -0.62 -17.09
N VAL A 11 11.86 -0.41 -15.78
CA VAL A 11 10.61 0.12 -15.24
C VAL A 11 10.57 1.65 -15.37
N SER A 12 9.38 2.21 -15.59
CA SER A 12 9.18 3.66 -15.75
C SER A 12 8.87 4.39 -14.45
N GLN A 13 8.37 3.69 -13.42
CA GLN A 13 7.90 4.31 -12.19
C GLN A 13 8.08 3.39 -10.98
N LEU A 14 8.36 3.99 -9.83
CA LEU A 14 8.29 3.35 -8.52
C LEU A 14 7.23 4.01 -7.66
N LEU A 15 6.44 3.20 -6.96
CA LEU A 15 5.54 3.64 -5.89
C LEU A 15 6.04 3.06 -4.58
N LEU A 16 6.58 3.91 -3.71
CA LEU A 16 7.18 3.51 -2.44
C LEU A 16 6.16 3.68 -1.31
N SER A 17 5.72 2.57 -0.73
CA SER A 17 4.83 2.55 0.43
C SER A 17 5.60 2.73 1.74
N GLY A 18 4.89 3.02 2.84
CA GLY A 18 5.51 3.19 4.16
C GLY A 18 6.38 4.45 4.27
N THR A 19 6.15 5.43 3.40
CA THR A 19 6.85 6.72 3.39
C THR A 19 6.24 7.71 4.38
N HIS A 20 7.07 8.61 4.91
CA HIS A 20 6.63 9.78 5.68
C HIS A 20 6.30 10.99 4.79
N GLU A 21 6.67 10.94 3.51
CA GLU A 21 6.51 12.04 2.54
C GLU A 21 5.74 11.59 1.29
N PRO A 22 4.50 11.08 1.42
CA PRO A 22 3.72 10.66 0.27
C PRO A 22 3.33 11.85 -0.61
N ASP A 23 3.33 11.65 -1.92
CA ASP A 23 2.91 12.63 -2.93
C ASP A 23 1.79 12.11 -3.84
N VAL A 24 1.40 10.83 -3.71
CA VAL A 24 0.24 10.24 -4.37
C VAL A 24 -0.58 9.41 -3.39
N VAL A 25 -1.90 9.49 -3.51
CA VAL A 25 -2.87 8.69 -2.75
C VAL A 25 -3.82 8.00 -3.71
N ILE A 26 -3.97 6.68 -3.55
CA ILE A 26 -4.89 5.85 -4.34
C ILE A 26 -6.15 5.60 -3.50
N ASP A 27 -7.34 5.85 -4.07
CA ASP A 27 -8.62 5.54 -3.43
C ASP A 27 -8.82 4.02 -3.33
N VAL A 28 -8.92 3.52 -2.10
CA VAL A 28 -9.17 2.10 -1.79
C VAL A 28 -10.50 1.91 -1.09
N SER A 29 -11.40 2.90 -1.12
CA SER A 29 -12.67 2.85 -0.39
C SER A 29 -13.56 1.68 -0.79
N ARG A 30 -13.45 1.22 -2.05
CA ARG A 30 -14.20 0.06 -2.57
C ARG A 30 -13.54 -1.28 -2.27
N THR A 31 -12.30 -1.30 -1.79
CA THR A 31 -11.47 -2.51 -1.63
C THR A 31 -10.89 -2.68 -0.24
N ILE A 32 -11.15 -1.75 0.68
CA ILE A 32 -10.61 -1.75 2.05
C ILE A 32 -10.97 -3.05 2.81
N ASP A 33 -12.18 -3.57 2.65
CA ASP A 33 -12.60 -4.83 3.28
C ASP A 33 -11.78 -6.02 2.76
N THR A 34 -11.43 -6.02 1.48
CA THR A 34 -10.59 -7.07 0.87
C THR A 34 -9.17 -6.98 1.41
N LYS A 35 -8.63 -5.77 1.58
CA LYS A 35 -7.33 -5.56 2.23
C LYS A 35 -7.32 -6.10 3.66
N VAL A 36 -8.33 -5.78 4.46
CA VAL A 36 -8.49 -6.31 5.82
C VAL A 36 -8.49 -7.83 5.84
N LYS A 37 -9.31 -8.47 4.98
CA LYS A 37 -9.34 -9.94 4.87
C LYS A 37 -7.98 -10.52 4.48
N SER A 38 -7.27 -9.87 3.56
CA SER A 38 -5.92 -10.30 3.16
C SER A 38 -4.94 -10.24 4.32
N VAL A 39 -4.93 -9.16 5.11
CA VAL A 39 -4.05 -9.04 6.29
C VAL A 39 -4.38 -10.12 7.33
N LEU A 40 -5.66 -10.35 7.61
CA LEU A 40 -6.10 -11.35 8.58
C LEU A 40 -5.80 -12.80 8.16
N ALA A 41 -5.61 -13.06 6.86
CA ALA A 41 -5.22 -14.39 6.38
C ALA A 41 -3.81 -14.80 6.87
N HIS A 42 -2.98 -13.85 7.29
CA HIS A 42 -1.66 -14.12 7.89
C HIS A 42 -1.79 -14.53 9.36
N ALA A 43 -2.53 -15.62 9.63
CA ALA A 43 -2.90 -16.07 10.97
C ALA A 43 -1.71 -16.21 11.94
N SER A 44 -0.55 -16.66 11.46
CA SER A 44 0.66 -16.81 12.29
C SER A 44 1.28 -15.48 12.74
N GLN A 45 0.93 -14.36 12.10
CA GLN A 45 1.49 -13.03 12.38
C GLN A 45 0.59 -12.18 13.29
N ILE A 46 -0.71 -12.48 13.32
CA ILE A 46 -1.72 -11.63 14.00
C ILE A 46 -2.00 -12.05 15.45
N ALA A 47 -1.42 -13.16 15.93
CA ALA A 47 -1.52 -13.66 17.31
C ALA A 47 -2.96 -13.73 17.90
N GLY A 48 -3.98 -13.80 17.04
CA GLY A 48 -5.39 -13.85 17.43
C GLY A 48 -6.08 -12.49 17.65
N ASP A 49 -5.40 -11.36 17.47
CA ASP A 49 -5.99 -10.02 17.61
C ASP A 49 -6.58 -9.50 16.28
N ALA A 50 -7.67 -10.12 15.83
CA ALA A 50 -8.28 -9.75 14.55
C ALA A 50 -8.88 -8.35 14.56
N ASP A 51 -9.45 -7.90 15.68
CA ASP A 51 -10.15 -6.62 15.76
C ASP A 51 -9.17 -5.45 15.87
N GLY A 52 -8.10 -5.57 16.68
CA GLY A 52 -7.06 -4.55 16.70
C GLY A 52 -6.37 -4.38 15.35
N ILE A 53 -6.15 -5.48 14.61
CA ILE A 53 -5.60 -5.42 13.25
C ILE A 53 -6.57 -4.74 12.27
N ARG A 54 -7.88 -4.98 12.37
CA ARG A 54 -8.89 -4.27 11.58
C ARG A 54 -8.80 -2.76 11.81
N ASP A 55 -8.82 -2.34 13.07
CA ASP A 55 -8.79 -0.93 13.45
C ASP A 55 -7.52 -0.23 12.94
N VAL A 56 -6.37 -0.90 13.04
CA VAL A 56 -5.11 -0.37 12.50
C VAL A 56 -5.17 -0.22 10.97
N VAL A 57 -5.74 -1.19 10.25
CA VAL A 57 -5.84 -1.13 8.78
C VAL A 57 -6.77 -0.01 8.34
N TYR A 58 -7.98 0.08 8.92
CA TYR A 58 -8.93 1.16 8.60
C TYR A 58 -8.37 2.52 8.99
N GLY A 59 -7.88 2.68 10.22
CA GLY A 59 -7.38 3.95 10.73
C GLY A 59 -6.20 4.49 9.91
N ARG A 60 -5.29 3.63 9.44
CA ARG A 60 -4.21 4.04 8.53
C ARG A 60 -4.72 4.47 7.16
N ALA A 61 -5.69 3.74 6.61
CA ALA A 61 -6.26 4.09 5.32
C ALA A 61 -7.07 5.40 5.38
N GLU A 62 -7.81 5.66 6.46
CA GLU A 62 -8.49 6.94 6.68
C GLU A 62 -7.49 8.10 6.80
N GLN A 63 -6.41 7.91 7.58
CA GLN A 63 -5.37 8.92 7.73
C GLN A 63 -4.71 9.27 6.39
N ALA A 64 -4.49 8.27 5.54
CA ALA A 64 -3.93 8.47 4.21
C ALA A 64 -4.91 9.15 3.24
N GLY A 65 -6.22 8.83 3.30
CA GLY A 65 -7.23 9.39 2.40
C GLY A 65 -7.67 10.81 2.77
N ARG A 66 -7.70 11.15 4.07
CA ARG A 66 -8.23 12.41 4.59
C ARG A 66 -7.66 13.68 3.93
N PRO A 67 -6.33 13.83 3.70
CA PRO A 67 -5.77 15.05 3.13
C PRO A 67 -6.28 15.39 1.72
N VAL A 68 -6.77 14.38 0.98
CA VAL A 68 -7.28 14.51 -0.39
C VAL A 68 -8.79 14.29 -0.50
N GLY A 69 -9.50 14.26 0.64
CA GLY A 69 -10.96 14.13 0.68
C GLY A 69 -11.49 12.73 0.38
N LEU A 70 -10.64 11.70 0.47
CA LEU A 70 -11.04 10.30 0.30
C LEU A 70 -11.41 9.68 1.65
N GLY A 71 -12.35 8.73 1.63
CA GLY A 71 -12.70 7.94 2.82
C GLY A 71 -11.53 7.06 3.26
N PHE A 72 -11.00 6.26 2.33
CA PHE A 72 -9.84 5.40 2.57
C PHE A 72 -8.84 5.52 1.42
N GLY A 73 -7.58 5.76 1.76
CA GLY A 73 -6.47 5.88 0.81
C GLY A 73 -5.31 4.94 1.10
N GLU A 74 -4.52 4.64 0.07
CA GLU A 74 -3.15 4.16 0.21
C GLU A 74 -2.18 5.20 -0.33
N ALA A 75 -1.25 5.63 0.50
CA ALA A 75 -0.32 6.71 0.20
C ALA A 75 1.06 6.17 -0.18
N PHE A 76 1.65 6.74 -1.23
CA PHE A 76 2.96 6.35 -1.75
C PHE A 76 3.80 7.60 -2.06
N ARG A 77 5.11 7.41 -2.13
CA ARG A 77 6.02 8.32 -2.83
C ARG A 77 6.19 7.80 -4.27
N SER A 78 5.84 8.62 -5.25
CA SER A 78 6.01 8.32 -6.67
C SER A 78 7.36 8.84 -7.15
N VAL A 79 8.14 7.97 -7.79
CA VAL A 79 9.40 8.34 -8.45
C VAL A 79 9.30 7.92 -9.90
N GLU A 80 9.33 8.90 -10.80
CA GLU A 80 9.45 8.65 -12.23
C GLU A 80 10.90 8.35 -12.57
N LEU A 81 11.12 7.29 -13.33
CA LEU A 81 12.42 6.84 -13.79
C LEU A 81 12.53 7.13 -15.28
N SER A 82 12.71 8.40 -15.63
CA SER A 82 13.03 8.84 -16.99
C SER A 82 14.55 8.84 -17.18
N PHE A 83 15.02 8.28 -18.30
CA PHE A 83 16.37 8.51 -18.82
C PHE A 83 16.31 9.48 -20.00
#